data_AF-A0AAN9AV70-F1
#
_entry.id   AF-A0AAN9AV70-F1
#
_cell.length_a   1.000
_cell.length_b   1.000
_cell.length_c   1.000
_cell.angle_alpha   90.00
_cell.angle_beta   90.00
_cell.angle_gamma   90.00
#
_symmetry.space_group_name_H-M   'P 1'
#
loop_
_entity.id
_entity.type
_entity.pdbx_description
1 polymer ?
#
loop_
_entity_poly.entity_id
_entity_poly.type
_entity_poly.pdbx_seq_one_letter_code
_entity_poly.pdbx_strand_id
1 'polypeptide(L)'
;MAFTQFNTPAMLLCLAFAIVSTSCQSLRQIGKISAPHAAFTSIVNKEHATGQSAKSTLIISGFNPIPLFHDTIYQVPEIGQHLSNLHSVHVTEVTRGVTWPNEVRKVPDNVFHKSSFVVAAGGFLVPTKDHGSLTLFDLDFSPPVKHALTDNSADAKWFYHRVEWKDMNGDGLLDAVTCRAQKHIFGSAQGQLVWFEHPKQNALSSTWNSHVIAANGPDSFFIVTSLPTPHGKVDCIITAGYFSTSLNVYWSTQTQGRWDDASKIEKRVIDNTIGNVFDVSVVDLNQDGTLDLLVTNNALKDASLFAYTVPSDFRKDHFPRRTLATGFTSRTSGQGHGAPGSAVVVYPKSSHTASQKPLILVSGDDDGQAYLIKPASNGVSDWSYQQSKFLDVGTGTVGGISCADVDGDGYNEVFVPAYTEGAVHVFTFKP
;
A
#
# COMPACT_ATOMS: atom_id res chain seq x y z
N MET A 1 70.03 58.95 -7.72
CA MET A 1 68.63 59.09 -7.27
C MET A 1 67.83 58.01 -7.98
N ALA A 2 67.52 56.93 -7.26
CA ALA A 2 66.90 55.73 -7.80
C ALA A 2 65.38 55.81 -7.65
N PHE A 3 64.66 55.52 -8.74
CA PHE A 3 63.21 55.30 -8.74
C PHE A 3 62.92 53.85 -8.38
N THR A 4 62.11 53.64 -7.34
CA THR A 4 61.55 52.33 -6.96
C THR A 4 60.15 52.18 -7.55
N GLN A 5 59.98 51.20 -8.45
CA GLN A 5 58.68 50.67 -8.88
C GLN A 5 58.21 49.59 -7.88
N PHE A 6 56.97 49.70 -7.42
CA PHE A 6 56.28 48.65 -6.66
C PHE A 6 55.67 47.63 -7.61
N ASN A 7 56.07 46.36 -7.48
CA ASN A 7 55.38 45.20 -8.06
C ASN A 7 54.56 44.52 -6.96
N THR A 8 53.24 44.51 -7.11
CA THR A 8 52.33 43.63 -6.35
C THR A 8 52.02 42.37 -7.18
N PRO A 9 52.15 41.15 -6.64
CA PRO A 9 51.69 39.95 -7.32
C PRO A 9 50.18 39.77 -7.10
N ALA A 10 49.43 39.62 -8.20
CA ALA A 10 48.04 39.20 -8.17
C ALA A 10 47.98 37.70 -7.82
N MET A 11 47.44 37.40 -6.64
CA MET A 11 47.20 36.03 -6.19
C MET A 11 45.90 35.54 -6.84
N LEU A 12 46.02 34.67 -7.84
CA LEU A 12 44.87 34.01 -8.48
C LEU A 12 44.30 32.99 -7.49
N LEU A 13 43.17 33.32 -6.87
CA LEU A 13 42.42 32.43 -5.99
C LEU A 13 41.60 31.46 -6.88
N CYS A 14 42.16 30.29 -7.19
CA CYS A 14 41.39 29.21 -7.81
C CYS A 14 40.40 28.64 -6.78
N LEU A 15 39.16 29.11 -6.79
CA LEU A 15 38.05 28.41 -6.16
C LEU A 15 37.82 27.09 -6.91
N ALA A 16 38.33 26.00 -6.36
CA ALA A 16 37.88 24.67 -6.70
C ALA A 16 36.44 24.51 -6.18
N PHE A 17 35.46 24.68 -7.05
CA PHE A 17 34.10 24.19 -6.79
C PHE A 17 34.19 22.67 -6.73
N ALA A 18 34.20 22.12 -5.51
CA ALA A 18 33.86 20.72 -5.31
C ALA A 18 32.40 20.56 -5.73
N ILE A 19 32.19 20.08 -6.96
CA ILE A 19 30.91 19.51 -7.35
C ILE A 19 30.75 18.29 -6.46
N VAL A 20 30.02 18.45 -5.35
CA VAL A 20 29.48 17.31 -4.63
C VAL A 20 28.50 16.69 -5.61
N SER A 21 28.97 15.68 -6.37
CA SER A 21 28.08 14.79 -7.06
C SER A 21 27.23 14.15 -5.98
N THR A 22 26.01 14.63 -5.81
CA THR A 22 24.99 13.90 -5.07
C THR A 22 24.89 12.57 -5.77
N SER A 23 25.45 11.51 -5.16
CA SER A 23 25.31 10.16 -5.66
C SER A 23 23.81 9.96 -5.87
N CYS A 24 23.40 9.85 -7.13
CA CYS A 24 22.02 9.55 -7.43
C CYS A 24 21.76 8.19 -6.79
N GLN A 25 21.06 8.17 -5.66
CA GLN A 25 20.83 6.95 -4.92
C GLN A 25 19.89 6.09 -5.77
N SER A 26 20.51 5.22 -6.57
CA SER A 26 19.84 4.40 -7.58
C SER A 26 19.37 3.11 -6.94
N LEU A 27 18.10 2.78 -7.16
CA LEU A 27 17.55 1.48 -6.80
C LEU A 27 18.24 0.39 -7.63
N ARG A 28 18.95 -0.54 -6.98
CA ARG A 28 19.72 -1.61 -7.64
C ARG A 28 19.04 -2.95 -7.43
N GLN A 29 18.81 -3.72 -8.50
CA GLN A 29 18.30 -5.08 -8.37
C GLN A 29 19.39 -6.00 -7.80
N ILE A 30 19.04 -6.79 -6.78
CA ILE A 30 19.96 -7.75 -6.13
C ILE A 30 19.60 -9.21 -6.42
N GLY A 31 18.41 -9.47 -6.95
CA GLY A 31 18.04 -10.81 -7.43
C GLY A 31 16.54 -10.96 -7.66
N LYS A 32 16.09 -12.21 -7.72
CA LYS A 32 14.68 -12.59 -7.79
C LYS A 32 14.42 -13.83 -6.95
N ILE A 33 13.21 -13.95 -6.42
CA ILE A 33 12.67 -15.12 -5.72
C ILE A 33 11.61 -15.74 -6.62
N SER A 34 11.63 -17.06 -6.82
CA SER A 34 10.58 -17.73 -7.60
C SER A 34 9.34 -17.95 -6.74
N ALA A 35 8.22 -17.35 -7.13
CA ALA A 35 6.93 -17.43 -6.45
C ALA A 35 5.82 -17.37 -7.51
N PRO A 36 5.22 -18.52 -7.90
CA PRO A 36 4.25 -18.58 -8.98
C PRO A 36 3.08 -17.61 -8.76
N HIS A 37 2.79 -16.82 -9.80
CA HIS A 37 1.71 -15.83 -9.82
C HIS A 37 1.76 -14.79 -8.68
N ALA A 38 2.96 -14.39 -8.24
CA ALA A 38 3.13 -13.37 -7.21
C ALA A 38 2.39 -12.07 -7.58
N ALA A 39 1.49 -11.64 -6.71
CA ALA A 39 0.59 -10.52 -6.96
C ALA A 39 0.75 -9.39 -5.92
N PHE A 40 0.71 -9.69 -4.63
CA PHE A 40 1.01 -8.70 -3.59
C PHE A 40 2.15 -9.19 -2.71
N THR A 41 2.95 -8.25 -2.22
CA THR A 41 3.99 -8.52 -1.23
C THR A 41 3.74 -7.69 0.02
N SER A 42 4.11 -8.23 1.18
CA SER A 42 4.16 -7.48 2.43
C SER A 42 5.28 -8.00 3.32
N ILE A 43 5.78 -7.13 4.21
CA ILE A 43 6.80 -7.48 5.19
C ILE A 43 6.13 -7.55 6.57
N VAL A 44 6.29 -8.69 7.24
CA VAL A 44 5.77 -8.94 8.58
C VAL A 44 6.96 -9.19 9.50
N ASN A 45 7.12 -8.33 10.51
CA ASN A 45 8.20 -8.44 11.48
C ASN A 45 7.74 -9.17 12.75
N LYS A 46 8.50 -10.19 13.16
CA LYS A 46 8.37 -10.81 14.49
C LYS A 46 9.11 -9.97 15.51
N GLU A 47 8.38 -9.24 16.36
CA GLU A 47 8.99 -8.24 17.28
C GLU A 47 9.98 -8.87 18.27
N HIS A 48 9.76 -10.13 18.66
CA HIS A 48 10.55 -10.84 19.66
C HIS A 48 11.81 -11.59 19.13
N ALA A 49 12.06 -11.65 17.82
CA ALA A 49 13.28 -12.29 17.30
C ALA A 49 14.51 -11.41 17.53
N THR A 50 15.68 -12.02 17.79
CA THR A 50 16.95 -11.29 18.01
C THR A 50 17.66 -11.02 16.68
N GLY A 51 17.89 -9.75 16.34
CA GLY A 51 18.55 -9.31 15.09
C GLY A 51 17.58 -9.04 13.94
N GLN A 52 17.72 -7.90 13.25
CA GLN A 52 16.77 -7.43 12.21
C GLN A 52 16.62 -8.43 11.05
N SER A 53 17.73 -9.01 10.58
CA SER A 53 17.75 -10.01 9.51
C SER A 53 16.92 -11.27 9.80
N ALA A 54 16.74 -11.62 11.07
CA ALA A 54 15.93 -12.77 11.51
C ALA A 54 14.47 -12.40 11.84
N LYS A 55 14.10 -11.11 11.82
CA LYS A 55 12.74 -10.66 12.19
C LYS A 55 11.78 -10.63 11.01
N SER A 56 12.26 -10.26 9.83
CA SER A 56 11.40 -9.96 8.69
C SER A 56 11.01 -11.22 7.94
N THR A 57 9.71 -11.44 7.78
CA THR A 57 9.12 -12.44 6.89
C THR A 57 8.50 -11.73 5.71
N LEU A 58 8.90 -12.10 4.50
CA LEU A 58 8.22 -11.67 3.27
C LEU A 58 6.99 -12.56 3.06
N ILE A 59 5.81 -11.98 3.03
CA ILE A 59 4.57 -12.65 2.64
C ILE A 59 4.27 -12.30 1.18
N ILE A 60 3.86 -13.30 0.41
CA ILE A 60 3.55 -13.16 -1.01
C ILE A 60 2.18 -13.77 -1.25
N SER A 61 1.21 -12.99 -1.70
CA SER A 61 -0.03 -13.56 -2.24
C SER A 61 0.12 -13.83 -3.72
N GLY A 62 -0.52 -14.88 -4.21
CA GLY A 62 -0.60 -15.19 -5.63
C GLY A 62 -1.93 -15.83 -5.98
N PHE A 63 -2.44 -15.49 -7.15
CA PHE A 63 -3.72 -15.97 -7.67
C PHE A 63 -3.59 -16.44 -9.11
N ASN A 64 -4.54 -17.24 -9.57
CA ASN A 64 -4.54 -17.77 -10.93
C ASN A 64 -5.90 -17.52 -11.59
N PRO A 65 -5.98 -17.02 -12.84
CA PRO A 65 -7.25 -16.69 -13.46
C PRO A 65 -7.96 -17.92 -14.05
N ILE A 66 -7.27 -19.06 -14.11
CA ILE A 66 -7.86 -20.32 -14.57
C ILE A 66 -8.86 -20.79 -13.50
N PRO A 67 -10.13 -21.03 -13.87
CA PRO A 67 -11.12 -21.54 -12.94
C PRO A 67 -10.64 -22.82 -12.24
N LEU A 68 -10.98 -22.96 -10.96
CA LEU A 68 -10.65 -24.12 -10.10
C LEU A 68 -9.15 -24.36 -9.83
N PHE A 69 -8.23 -23.57 -10.40
CA PHE A 69 -6.84 -23.58 -9.95
C PHE A 69 -6.73 -22.97 -8.56
N HIS A 70 -5.90 -23.60 -7.72
CA HIS A 70 -5.60 -23.10 -6.38
C HIS A 70 -4.84 -21.78 -6.45
N ASP A 71 -5.27 -20.83 -5.63
CA ASP A 71 -4.52 -19.63 -5.31
C ASP A 71 -3.64 -19.92 -4.10
N THR A 72 -2.56 -19.17 -3.89
CA THR A 72 -1.57 -19.51 -2.86
C THR A 72 -1.07 -18.27 -2.14
N ILE A 73 -0.97 -18.37 -0.82
CA ILE A 73 -0.16 -17.45 -0.02
C ILE A 73 1.13 -18.16 0.30
N TYR A 74 2.25 -17.51 0.05
CA TYR A 74 3.59 -17.96 0.37
C TYR A 74 4.22 -17.10 1.45
N GLN A 75 5.26 -17.64 2.07
CA GLN A 75 6.16 -16.90 2.93
C GLN A 75 7.63 -17.23 2.61
N VAL A 76 8.48 -16.24 2.82
CA VAL A 76 9.93 -16.40 2.96
C VAL A 76 10.28 -15.87 4.36
N PRO A 77 10.39 -16.75 5.36
CA PRO A 77 10.86 -16.36 6.69
C PRO A 77 12.27 -15.78 6.61
N GLU A 78 12.59 -14.87 7.53
CA GLU A 78 13.95 -14.37 7.72
C GLU A 78 14.59 -13.82 6.42
N ILE A 79 13.79 -13.13 5.60
CA ILE A 79 14.19 -12.69 4.24
C ILE A 79 15.49 -11.89 4.22
N GLY A 80 15.78 -11.14 5.29
CA GLY A 80 17.03 -10.39 5.44
C GLY A 80 18.29 -11.28 5.44
N GLN A 81 18.20 -12.53 5.89
CA GLN A 81 19.33 -13.48 5.84
C GLN A 81 19.60 -14.01 4.44
N HIS A 82 18.69 -13.80 3.49
CA HIS A 82 18.73 -14.42 2.18
C HIS A 82 19.12 -13.48 1.03
N LEU A 83 19.31 -12.18 1.32
CA LEU A 83 19.55 -11.15 0.29
C LEU A 83 20.78 -11.42 -0.59
N SER A 84 21.80 -12.12 -0.08
CA SER A 84 23.00 -12.47 -0.86
C SER A 84 22.82 -13.67 -1.80
N ASN A 85 21.75 -14.46 -1.66
CA ASN A 85 21.51 -15.66 -2.48
C ASN A 85 20.01 -15.96 -2.69
N LEU A 86 19.31 -15.00 -3.27
CA LEU A 86 17.85 -15.05 -3.50
C LEU A 86 17.40 -16.21 -4.41
N HIS A 87 18.26 -16.68 -5.31
CA HIS A 87 17.93 -17.81 -6.20
C HIS A 87 17.78 -19.14 -5.48
N SER A 88 18.36 -19.27 -4.28
CA SER A 88 18.30 -20.49 -3.46
C SER A 88 17.26 -20.42 -2.33
N VAL A 89 16.54 -19.30 -2.23
CA VAL A 89 15.53 -19.10 -1.18
C VAL A 89 14.46 -20.17 -1.25
N HIS A 90 14.16 -20.74 -0.09
CA HIS A 90 13.02 -21.64 0.05
C HIS A 90 11.74 -20.84 0.29
N VAL A 91 10.87 -20.82 -0.72
CA VAL A 91 9.52 -20.25 -0.60
C VAL A 91 8.59 -21.32 -0.02
N THR A 92 8.02 -21.03 1.13
CA THR A 92 7.11 -21.95 1.83
C THR A 92 5.66 -21.59 1.55
N GLU A 93 4.85 -22.58 1.22
CA GLU A 93 3.40 -22.40 1.11
C GLU A 93 2.77 -22.23 2.50
N VAL A 94 2.05 -21.13 2.70
CA VAL A 94 1.25 -20.87 3.91
C VAL A 94 -0.11 -21.54 3.79
N THR A 95 -0.79 -21.35 2.65
CA THR A 95 -2.12 -21.91 2.41
C THR A 95 -2.48 -21.86 0.92
N ARG A 96 -3.38 -22.77 0.51
CA ARG A 96 -4.15 -22.71 -0.74
C ARG A 96 -5.65 -22.42 -0.53
N GLY A 97 -6.01 -22.10 0.71
CA GLY A 97 -7.40 -22.06 1.15
C GLY A 97 -8.08 -20.69 1.07
N VAL A 98 -7.42 -19.69 0.49
CA VAL A 98 -8.01 -18.35 0.26
C VAL A 98 -8.21 -18.19 -1.23
N THR A 99 -9.45 -17.97 -1.65
CA THR A 99 -9.78 -17.63 -3.03
C THR A 99 -9.23 -16.24 -3.34
N TRP A 100 -8.46 -16.11 -4.44
CA TRP A 100 -7.91 -14.86 -4.94
C TRP A 100 -7.35 -13.94 -3.82
N PRO A 101 -6.27 -14.35 -3.13
CA PRO A 101 -5.72 -13.58 -2.04
C PRO A 101 -5.16 -12.24 -2.57
N ASN A 102 -5.75 -11.14 -2.12
CA ASN A 102 -5.32 -9.78 -2.41
C ASN A 102 -4.22 -9.37 -1.41
N GLU A 103 -4.38 -8.28 -0.66
CA GLU A 103 -3.40 -7.94 0.37
C GLU A 103 -3.43 -8.94 1.53
N VAL A 104 -2.23 -9.30 1.98
CA VAL A 104 -2.01 -9.99 3.25
C VAL A 104 -1.20 -9.06 4.13
N ARG A 105 -1.71 -8.71 5.31
CA ARG A 105 -1.06 -7.75 6.23
C ARG A 105 -0.90 -8.33 7.63
N LYS A 106 0.07 -7.80 8.38
CA LYS A 106 0.21 -8.06 9.81
C LYS A 106 -1.06 -7.58 10.54
N VAL A 107 -1.57 -8.40 11.44
CA VAL A 107 -2.57 -7.97 12.42
C VAL A 107 -1.85 -7.26 13.56
N PRO A 108 -2.27 -6.05 13.97
CA PRO A 108 -1.66 -5.36 15.10
C PRO A 108 -1.65 -6.25 16.35
N ASP A 109 -0.53 -6.26 17.06
CA ASP A 109 -0.31 -7.17 18.18
C ASP A 109 -1.39 -7.00 19.26
N ASN A 110 -1.95 -5.81 19.45
CA ASN A 110 -2.99 -5.52 20.43
C ASN A 110 -4.40 -6.02 20.05
N VAL A 111 -4.63 -6.54 18.85
CA VAL A 111 -5.90 -7.20 18.50
C VAL A 111 -6.05 -8.51 19.28
N PHE A 112 -4.98 -9.34 19.29
CA PHE A 112 -5.00 -10.67 19.93
C PHE A 112 -3.91 -10.84 21.00
N HIS A 113 -3.20 -9.77 21.36
CA HIS A 113 -1.98 -9.78 22.17
C HIS A 113 -0.92 -10.76 21.63
N LYS A 114 -0.76 -10.81 20.30
CA LYS A 114 0.11 -11.78 19.61
C LYS A 114 0.68 -11.21 18.30
N SER A 115 1.97 -11.42 18.05
CA SER A 115 2.71 -10.85 16.90
C SER A 115 2.73 -11.72 15.64
N SER A 116 2.15 -12.92 15.68
CA SER A 116 2.25 -13.93 14.61
C SER A 116 1.08 -13.89 13.62
N PHE A 117 0.03 -13.12 13.91
CA PHE A 117 -1.16 -13.09 13.09
C PHE A 117 -0.97 -12.22 11.84
N VAL A 118 -1.42 -12.77 10.72
CA VAL A 118 -1.66 -12.02 9.48
C VAL A 118 -3.12 -12.19 9.06
N VAL A 119 -3.67 -11.22 8.34
CA VAL A 119 -4.99 -11.29 7.73
C VAL A 119 -4.85 -11.23 6.22
N ALA A 120 -5.50 -12.15 5.52
CA ALA A 120 -5.62 -12.14 4.06
C ALA A 120 -7.02 -11.70 3.66
N ALA A 121 -7.10 -10.70 2.78
CA ALA A 121 -8.32 -10.35 2.08
C ALA A 121 -8.40 -11.19 0.78
N GLY A 122 -9.60 -11.66 0.41
CA GLY A 122 -9.78 -12.56 -0.73
C GLY A 122 -10.96 -12.24 -1.64
N GLY A 123 -11.00 -12.94 -2.78
CA GLY A 123 -11.99 -12.83 -3.86
C GLY A 123 -11.64 -11.72 -4.85
N PHE A 124 -12.12 -11.82 -6.10
CA PHE A 124 -12.17 -10.71 -7.07
C PHE A 124 -12.75 -11.17 -8.42
N LEU A 125 -12.25 -12.29 -8.95
CA LEU A 125 -12.49 -12.67 -10.34
C LEU A 125 -13.87 -13.32 -10.54
N VAL A 126 -14.63 -12.72 -11.44
CA VAL A 126 -15.98 -13.15 -11.81
C VAL A 126 -15.94 -13.73 -13.23
N PRO A 127 -16.52 -14.92 -13.49
CA PRO A 127 -17.12 -15.84 -12.51
C PRO A 127 -16.09 -16.70 -11.78
N THR A 128 -16.55 -17.43 -10.74
CA THR A 128 -15.89 -18.57 -10.06
C THR A 128 -14.91 -18.27 -8.92
N LYS A 129 -14.44 -17.03 -8.77
CA LYS A 129 -13.55 -16.61 -7.67
C LYS A 129 -14.05 -15.33 -7.00
N ASP A 130 -15.36 -15.15 -6.95
CA ASP A 130 -16.08 -14.00 -6.40
C ASP A 130 -16.54 -14.21 -4.94
N HIS A 131 -16.36 -15.41 -4.39
CA HIS A 131 -16.53 -15.68 -2.96
C HIS A 131 -15.22 -15.38 -2.22
N GLY A 132 -15.10 -14.15 -1.74
CA GLY A 132 -14.00 -13.68 -0.92
C GLY A 132 -14.18 -13.95 0.56
N SER A 133 -13.11 -13.73 1.33
CA SER A 133 -13.13 -13.81 2.79
C SER A 133 -12.08 -12.88 3.40
N LEU A 134 -12.26 -12.56 4.68
CA LEU A 134 -11.17 -12.08 5.52
C LEU A 134 -10.71 -13.25 6.39
N THR A 135 -9.51 -13.76 6.17
CA THR A 135 -9.00 -14.95 6.88
C THR A 135 -7.73 -14.62 7.65
N LEU A 136 -7.76 -14.87 8.95
CA LEU A 136 -6.60 -14.84 9.84
C LEU A 136 -5.75 -16.09 9.67
N PHE A 137 -4.44 -15.93 9.76
CA PHE A 137 -3.46 -17.01 9.85
C PHE A 137 -2.53 -16.75 11.02
N ASP A 138 -2.37 -17.75 11.88
CA ASP A 138 -1.36 -17.75 12.93
C ASP A 138 -0.08 -18.44 12.43
N LEU A 139 0.93 -17.62 12.13
CA LEU A 139 2.18 -18.08 11.52
C LEU A 139 3.15 -18.77 12.51
N ASP A 140 2.78 -18.93 13.78
CA ASP A 140 3.57 -19.73 14.73
C ASP A 140 3.33 -21.23 14.56
N PHE A 141 2.29 -21.63 13.84
CA PHE A 141 1.96 -23.03 13.57
C PHE A 141 2.38 -23.44 12.15
N SER A 142 2.73 -24.71 11.99
CA SER A 142 3.03 -25.32 10.68
C SER A 142 2.25 -26.64 10.53
N PRO A 143 1.22 -26.70 9.66
CA PRO A 143 0.67 -25.60 8.86
C PRO A 143 0.01 -24.52 9.75
N PRO A 144 -0.10 -23.27 9.27
CA PRO A 144 -0.74 -22.19 10.03
C PRO A 144 -2.19 -22.50 10.39
N VAL A 145 -2.57 -22.15 11.63
CA VAL A 145 -3.97 -22.20 12.07
C VAL A 145 -4.70 -21.04 11.39
N LYS A 146 -5.86 -21.33 10.79
CA LYS A 146 -6.65 -20.34 10.05
C LYS A 146 -8.01 -20.10 10.68
N HIS A 147 -8.48 -18.85 10.60
CA HIS A 147 -9.80 -18.46 11.09
C HIS A 147 -10.43 -17.41 10.19
N ALA A 148 -11.61 -17.70 9.61
CA ALA A 148 -12.33 -16.74 8.79
C ALA A 148 -13.18 -15.81 9.67
N LEU A 149 -13.02 -14.50 9.48
CA LEU A 149 -13.84 -13.47 10.15
C LEU A 149 -15.22 -13.35 9.49
N THR A 150 -15.28 -13.59 8.18
CA THR A 150 -16.49 -13.47 7.34
C THR A 150 -17.39 -14.70 7.45
N ASP A 151 -18.69 -14.51 7.23
CA ASP A 151 -19.68 -15.59 7.21
C ASP A 151 -19.86 -16.17 5.79
N ASN A 152 -19.67 -17.48 5.64
CA ASN A 152 -19.72 -18.13 4.32
C ASN A 152 -21.08 -18.02 3.59
N SER A 153 -22.17 -17.69 4.29
CA SER A 153 -23.49 -17.53 3.68
C SER A 153 -23.81 -16.06 3.45
N ALA A 154 -23.69 -15.22 4.49
CA ALA A 154 -24.00 -13.80 4.41
C ALA A 154 -22.98 -13.05 3.53
N ASP A 155 -21.74 -13.54 3.44
CA ASP A 155 -20.66 -12.91 2.69
C ASP A 155 -20.33 -13.56 1.33
N ALA A 156 -21.08 -14.58 0.89
CA ALA A 156 -20.74 -15.51 -0.20
C ALA A 156 -20.43 -14.92 -1.60
N LYS A 157 -20.65 -13.62 -1.80
CA LYS A 157 -20.51 -12.91 -3.09
C LYS A 157 -19.68 -11.64 -3.00
N TRP A 158 -19.12 -11.37 -1.82
CA TRP A 158 -18.29 -10.22 -1.58
C TRP A 158 -16.83 -10.58 -1.76
N PHE A 159 -16.08 -9.67 -2.35
CA PHE A 159 -14.63 -9.71 -2.36
C PHE A 159 -14.04 -8.51 -1.62
N TYR A 160 -12.81 -8.69 -1.13
CA TYR A 160 -12.13 -7.80 -0.21
C TYR A 160 -10.69 -7.59 -0.65
N HIS A 161 -10.17 -6.37 -0.56
CA HIS A 161 -8.79 -6.05 -0.97
C HIS A 161 -7.84 -5.73 0.18
N ARG A 162 -8.34 -5.13 1.27
CA ARG A 162 -7.54 -4.62 2.40
C ARG A 162 -8.32 -4.68 3.71
N VAL A 163 -7.62 -4.88 4.82
CA VAL A 163 -8.16 -4.72 6.18
C VAL A 163 -7.34 -3.68 6.93
N GLU A 164 -8.02 -2.78 7.63
CA GLU A 164 -7.46 -1.85 8.61
C GLU A 164 -8.09 -2.12 9.97
N TRP A 165 -7.42 -1.73 11.06
CA TRP A 165 -7.85 -2.07 12.42
C TRP A 165 -8.15 -0.83 13.24
N LYS A 166 -9.36 -0.76 13.82
CA LYS A 166 -9.81 0.38 14.62
C LYS A 166 -10.86 -0.07 15.62
N ASP A 167 -10.83 0.45 16.85
CA ASP A 167 -11.95 0.31 17.79
C ASP A 167 -13.12 1.18 17.30
N MET A 168 -14.16 0.52 16.76
CA MET A 168 -15.28 1.19 16.10
C MET A 168 -16.42 1.48 17.07
N ASN A 169 -16.66 0.63 18.07
CA ASN A 169 -17.76 0.76 19.01
C ASN A 169 -17.35 1.36 20.37
N GLY A 170 -16.07 1.63 20.59
CA GLY A 170 -15.50 2.20 21.80
C GLY A 170 -15.39 1.21 22.96
N ASP A 171 -15.34 -0.10 22.69
CA ASP A 171 -15.29 -1.13 23.73
C ASP A 171 -13.87 -1.57 24.11
N GLY A 172 -12.85 -0.97 23.49
CA GLY A 172 -11.44 -1.23 23.74
C GLY A 172 -10.84 -2.37 22.92
N LEU A 173 -11.63 -3.05 22.08
CA LEU A 173 -11.16 -4.06 21.14
C LEU A 173 -11.03 -3.45 19.74
N LEU A 174 -9.99 -3.85 19.01
CA LEU A 174 -9.83 -3.40 17.63
C LEU A 174 -10.65 -4.28 16.69
N ASP A 175 -11.49 -3.64 15.90
CA ASP A 175 -12.33 -4.25 14.87
C ASP A 175 -11.65 -4.25 13.51
N ALA A 176 -12.06 -5.17 12.64
CA ALA A 176 -11.56 -5.26 11.26
C ALA A 176 -12.43 -4.38 10.34
N VAL A 177 -11.91 -3.24 9.92
CA VAL A 177 -12.53 -2.34 8.93
C VAL A 177 -12.12 -2.79 7.53
N THR A 178 -13.05 -2.82 6.58
CA THR A 178 -12.77 -3.17 5.19
C THR A 178 -13.77 -2.52 4.24
N CYS A 179 -13.37 -2.34 2.98
CA CYS A 179 -14.35 -2.27 1.89
C CYS A 179 -14.66 -3.68 1.38
N ARG A 180 -15.86 -3.86 0.85
CA ARG A 180 -16.27 -5.07 0.15
C ARG A 180 -17.04 -4.74 -1.11
N ALA A 181 -16.86 -5.52 -2.16
CA ALA A 181 -17.58 -5.31 -3.40
C ALA A 181 -18.13 -6.59 -4.03
N GLN A 182 -19.15 -6.42 -4.86
CA GLN A 182 -19.70 -7.45 -5.73
C GLN A 182 -19.72 -6.90 -7.15
N LYS A 183 -19.34 -7.74 -8.12
CA LYS A 183 -19.51 -7.43 -9.54
C LYS A 183 -20.15 -8.62 -10.22
N HIS A 184 -21.36 -8.45 -10.74
CA HIS A 184 -21.98 -9.47 -11.57
C HIS A 184 -21.43 -9.42 -13.00
N ILE A 185 -21.48 -10.55 -13.72
CA ILE A 185 -21.14 -10.63 -15.16
C ILE A 185 -21.93 -9.57 -15.93
N PHE A 186 -23.21 -9.42 -15.60
CA PHE A 186 -24.10 -8.39 -16.14
C PHE A 186 -24.61 -7.50 -15.02
N GLY A 187 -24.63 -6.18 -15.25
CA GLY A 187 -25.11 -5.19 -14.28
C GLY A 187 -24.00 -4.44 -13.54
N SER A 188 -24.42 -3.52 -12.68
CA SER A 188 -23.51 -2.62 -11.94
C SER A 188 -22.78 -3.35 -10.83
N ALA A 189 -21.60 -2.84 -10.48
CA ALA A 189 -20.94 -3.23 -9.23
C ALA A 189 -21.71 -2.65 -8.04
N GLN A 190 -21.55 -3.29 -6.88
CA GLN A 190 -21.97 -2.76 -5.59
C GLN A 190 -20.78 -2.75 -4.65
N GLY A 191 -20.66 -1.67 -3.86
CA GLY A 191 -19.59 -1.49 -2.89
C GLY A 191 -20.15 -1.10 -1.52
N GLN A 192 -19.53 -1.60 -0.46
CA GLN A 192 -19.80 -1.19 0.91
C GLN A 192 -18.51 -0.96 1.69
N LEU A 193 -18.52 0.06 2.55
CA LEU A 193 -17.57 0.18 3.67
C LEU A 193 -18.22 -0.49 4.89
N VAL A 194 -17.52 -1.45 5.49
CA VAL A 194 -18.02 -2.24 6.62
C VAL A 194 -16.94 -2.39 7.69
N TRP A 195 -17.36 -2.72 8.91
CA TRP A 195 -16.46 -3.23 9.93
C TRP A 195 -17.00 -4.54 10.49
N PHE A 196 -16.10 -5.43 10.85
CA PHE A 196 -16.37 -6.70 11.52
C PHE A 196 -16.01 -6.54 12.99
N GLU A 197 -17.00 -6.72 13.86
CA GLU A 197 -16.88 -6.51 15.30
C GLU A 197 -16.10 -7.64 15.96
N HIS A 198 -15.07 -7.28 16.72
CA HIS A 198 -14.27 -8.23 17.50
C HIS A 198 -15.12 -8.84 18.63
N PRO A 199 -15.40 -10.15 18.62
CA PRO A 199 -16.17 -10.77 19.70
C PRO A 199 -15.41 -10.71 21.02
N LYS A 200 -16.08 -10.33 22.11
CA LYS A 200 -15.49 -10.31 23.46
C LYS A 200 -15.05 -11.70 23.96
N GLN A 201 -15.61 -12.74 23.37
CA GLN A 201 -15.29 -14.13 23.66
C GLN A 201 -15.24 -14.90 22.33
N ASN A 202 -14.40 -15.94 22.26
CA ASN A 202 -14.38 -16.88 21.14
C ASN A 202 -14.00 -16.28 19.78
N ALA A 203 -13.31 -15.13 19.75
CA ALA A 203 -12.95 -14.37 18.53
C ALA A 203 -12.15 -15.16 17.47
N LEU A 204 -11.54 -16.29 17.83
CA LEU A 204 -10.81 -17.20 16.93
C LEU A 204 -11.59 -18.48 16.58
N SER A 205 -12.88 -18.53 16.91
CA SER A 205 -13.75 -19.69 16.70
C SER A 205 -15.16 -19.34 16.23
N SER A 206 -15.54 -18.05 16.22
CA SER A 206 -16.80 -17.53 15.70
C SER A 206 -16.57 -16.59 14.52
N THR A 207 -17.52 -16.54 13.58
CA THR A 207 -17.58 -15.44 12.61
C THR A 207 -17.83 -14.11 13.35
N TRP A 208 -17.36 -13.02 12.77
CA TRP A 208 -17.48 -11.68 13.34
C TRP A 208 -18.71 -10.99 12.76
N ASN A 209 -19.45 -10.24 13.58
CA ASN A 209 -20.64 -9.54 13.12
C ASN A 209 -20.23 -8.35 12.24
N SER A 210 -20.75 -8.30 11.01
CA SER A 210 -20.49 -7.17 10.11
C SER A 210 -21.48 -6.03 10.31
N HIS A 211 -20.99 -4.80 10.30
CA HIS A 211 -21.77 -3.57 10.38
C HIS A 211 -21.47 -2.68 9.17
N VAL A 212 -22.51 -2.23 8.47
CA VAL A 212 -22.36 -1.38 7.27
C VAL A 212 -22.23 0.09 7.67
N ILE A 213 -21.11 0.71 7.32
CA ILE A 213 -20.85 2.15 7.52
C ILE A 213 -21.44 2.95 6.37
N ALA A 214 -21.18 2.50 5.14
CA ALA A 214 -21.67 3.15 3.94
C ALA A 214 -21.99 2.12 2.85
N ALA A 215 -23.11 2.31 2.16
CA ALA A 215 -23.49 1.52 1.01
C ALA A 215 -23.33 2.32 -0.29
N ASN A 216 -23.25 1.61 -1.42
CA ASN A 216 -23.24 2.16 -2.78
C ASN A 216 -22.07 3.12 -3.05
N GLY A 217 -20.84 2.70 -2.77
CA GLY A 217 -19.66 3.49 -3.11
C GLY A 217 -18.33 2.80 -2.84
N PRO A 218 -17.85 2.78 -1.58
CA PRO A 218 -16.55 2.22 -1.24
C PRO A 218 -16.46 0.74 -1.63
N ASP A 219 -15.42 0.33 -2.35
CA ASP A 219 -15.41 -1.00 -2.99
C ASP A 219 -14.06 -1.72 -3.00
N SER A 220 -12.94 -1.00 -2.96
CA SER A 220 -11.60 -1.58 -3.08
C SER A 220 -10.69 -1.21 -1.90
N PHE A 221 -9.82 -0.24 -2.08
CA PHE A 221 -8.83 0.20 -1.11
C PHE A 221 -9.30 1.43 -0.34
N PHE A 222 -8.72 1.63 0.82
CA PHE A 222 -9.03 2.73 1.72
C PHE A 222 -7.90 2.86 2.74
N ILE A 223 -7.99 3.91 3.56
CA ILE A 223 -7.11 4.13 4.70
C ILE A 223 -7.93 4.68 5.86
N VAL A 224 -7.67 4.16 7.07
CA VAL A 224 -8.17 4.71 8.33
C VAL A 224 -7.11 5.70 8.84
N THR A 225 -7.50 6.93 9.15
CA THR A 225 -6.57 7.98 9.57
C THR A 225 -7.25 9.04 10.43
N SER A 226 -6.51 10.06 10.88
CA SER A 226 -7.06 11.23 11.57
C SER A 226 -6.64 12.51 10.84
N LEU A 227 -7.63 13.29 10.38
CA LEU A 227 -7.40 14.52 9.63
C LEU A 227 -7.76 15.77 10.47
N PRO A 228 -7.14 16.94 10.19
CA PRO A 228 -7.33 18.14 10.99
C PRO A 228 -8.70 18.79 10.81
N THR A 229 -9.19 19.37 11.89
CA THR A 229 -10.30 20.32 11.94
C THR A 229 -9.90 21.51 12.81
N PRO A 230 -10.65 22.63 12.81
CA PRO A 230 -10.40 23.75 13.71
C PRO A 230 -10.44 23.40 15.21
N HIS A 231 -11.00 22.23 15.56
CA HIS A 231 -11.14 21.75 16.94
C HIS A 231 -10.19 20.59 17.27
N GLY A 232 -9.20 20.31 16.40
CA GLY A 232 -8.29 19.19 16.55
C GLY A 232 -8.47 18.12 15.46
N LYS A 233 -7.74 17.02 15.58
CA LYS A 233 -7.84 15.91 14.63
C LYS A 233 -9.09 15.07 14.90
N VAL A 234 -9.72 14.59 13.83
CA VAL A 234 -10.88 13.69 13.89
C VAL A 234 -10.56 12.45 13.06
N ASP A 235 -10.88 11.29 13.61
CA ASP A 235 -10.75 10.03 12.90
C ASP A 235 -11.72 9.97 11.73
N CYS A 236 -11.22 9.51 10.59
CA CYS A 236 -11.95 9.42 9.35
C CYS A 236 -11.44 8.25 8.50
N ILE A 237 -12.22 7.90 7.50
CA ILE A 237 -11.88 6.86 6.54
C ILE A 237 -11.89 7.48 5.14
N ILE A 238 -10.75 7.39 4.44
CA ILE A 238 -10.64 7.82 3.05
C ILE A 238 -10.74 6.59 2.17
N THR A 239 -11.69 6.57 1.24
CA THR A 239 -11.96 5.39 0.40
C THR A 239 -11.62 5.68 -1.06
N ALA A 240 -10.87 4.78 -1.68
CA ALA A 240 -10.73 4.69 -3.13
C ALA A 240 -11.91 3.90 -3.69
N GLY A 241 -12.84 4.58 -4.37
CA GLY A 241 -13.93 3.93 -5.08
C GLY A 241 -13.53 3.61 -6.51
N TYR A 242 -13.15 2.36 -6.77
CA TYR A 242 -12.77 1.89 -8.10
C TYR A 242 -14.00 1.85 -9.02
N PHE A 243 -15.08 1.18 -8.61
CA PHE A 243 -16.30 1.09 -9.40
C PHE A 243 -17.20 2.32 -9.26
N SER A 244 -17.20 2.96 -8.08
CA SER A 244 -17.94 4.22 -7.90
C SER A 244 -17.23 5.45 -8.49
N THR A 245 -16.00 5.26 -9.00
CA THR A 245 -15.14 6.30 -9.60
C THR A 245 -15.04 7.57 -8.75
N SER A 246 -14.79 7.40 -7.45
CA SER A 246 -14.87 8.52 -6.52
C SER A 246 -13.96 8.33 -5.30
N LEU A 247 -13.18 9.36 -4.99
CA LEU A 247 -12.42 9.52 -3.76
C LEU A 247 -13.33 10.19 -2.73
N ASN A 248 -13.56 9.53 -1.59
CA ASN A 248 -14.48 9.99 -0.56
C ASN A 248 -13.81 10.00 0.82
N VAL A 249 -14.31 10.86 1.71
CA VAL A 249 -14.01 10.84 3.14
C VAL A 249 -15.29 10.59 3.94
N TYR A 250 -15.18 9.76 4.96
CA TYR A 250 -16.23 9.46 5.93
C TYR A 250 -15.74 9.82 7.33
N TRP A 251 -16.61 10.33 8.19
CA TRP A 251 -16.29 10.57 9.61
C TRP A 251 -17.53 10.42 10.47
N SER A 252 -17.33 10.10 11.75
CA SER A 252 -18.42 10.05 12.72
C SER A 252 -18.63 11.40 13.41
N THR A 253 -19.89 11.75 13.64
CA THR A 253 -20.32 12.89 14.47
C THR A 253 -20.68 12.47 15.90
N GLN A 254 -20.54 11.19 16.23
CA GLN A 254 -20.83 10.66 17.55
C GLN A 254 -19.77 11.09 18.57
N THR A 255 -20.17 11.22 19.84
CA THR A 255 -19.22 11.47 20.93
C THR A 255 -18.19 10.34 21.01
N GLN A 256 -16.94 10.70 21.33
CA GLN A 256 -15.80 9.77 21.37
C GLN A 256 -15.42 9.13 20.02
N GLY A 257 -16.00 9.59 18.89
CA GLY A 257 -15.59 9.12 17.56
C GLY A 257 -16.01 7.69 17.23
N ARG A 258 -17.06 7.18 17.87
CA ARG A 258 -17.63 5.85 17.62
C ARG A 258 -18.34 5.76 16.26
N TRP A 259 -18.42 4.56 15.69
CA TRP A 259 -18.92 4.26 14.35
C TRP A 259 -20.07 3.25 14.34
N ASP A 260 -20.66 2.99 15.50
CA ASP A 260 -21.73 2.00 15.69
C ASP A 260 -23.15 2.55 15.43
N ASP A 261 -23.30 3.88 15.25
CA ASP A 261 -24.53 4.51 14.78
C ASP A 261 -24.36 5.05 13.35
N ALA A 262 -24.88 4.31 12.37
CA ALA A 262 -24.82 4.68 10.95
C ALA A 262 -25.48 6.05 10.65
N SER A 263 -26.43 6.51 11.47
CA SER A 263 -27.07 7.82 11.30
C SER A 263 -26.15 9.00 11.67
N LYS A 264 -25.02 8.73 12.33
CA LYS A 264 -24.00 9.70 12.73
C LYS A 264 -22.79 9.71 11.81
N ILE A 265 -22.79 8.90 10.76
CA ILE A 265 -21.72 8.85 9.78
C ILE A 265 -22.01 9.86 8.68
N GLU A 266 -21.09 10.82 8.56
CA GLU A 266 -21.10 11.80 7.49
C GLU A 266 -20.18 11.36 6.36
N LYS A 267 -20.49 11.82 5.14
CA LYS A 267 -19.75 11.53 3.91
C LYS A 267 -19.49 12.82 3.15
N ARG A 268 -18.30 12.91 2.54
CA ARG A 268 -18.01 13.91 1.52
C ARG A 268 -17.23 13.32 0.35
N VAL A 269 -17.60 13.75 -0.86
CA VAL A 269 -16.80 13.53 -2.07
C VAL A 269 -15.62 14.49 -2.06
N ILE A 270 -14.41 13.96 -2.16
CA ILE A 270 -13.18 14.74 -2.36
C ILE A 270 -13.01 15.01 -3.85
N ASP A 271 -13.11 13.96 -4.67
CA ASP A 271 -13.01 14.04 -6.13
C ASP A 271 -13.81 12.88 -6.78
N ASN A 272 -14.66 13.19 -7.75
CA ASN A 272 -15.38 12.21 -8.59
C ASN A 272 -15.10 12.39 -10.09
N THR A 273 -14.04 13.15 -10.42
CA THR A 273 -13.55 13.40 -11.78
C THR A 273 -12.29 12.59 -12.10
N ILE A 274 -11.69 11.98 -11.08
CA ILE A 274 -10.44 11.20 -11.15
C ILE A 274 -10.58 9.85 -11.88
N GLY A 275 -11.81 9.36 -12.09
CA GLY A 275 -12.06 8.03 -12.68
C GLY A 275 -11.96 6.91 -11.64
N ASN A 276 -11.58 5.70 -12.06
CA ASN A 276 -11.47 4.54 -11.17
C ASN A 276 -10.32 4.74 -10.17
N VAL A 277 -10.65 5.12 -8.94
CA VAL A 277 -9.63 5.33 -7.89
C VAL A 277 -9.12 3.98 -7.43
N PHE A 278 -7.81 3.76 -7.48
CA PHE A 278 -7.22 2.46 -7.17
C PHE A 278 -6.76 2.40 -5.72
N ASP A 279 -5.83 3.24 -5.30
CA ASP A 279 -5.33 3.26 -3.92
C ASP A 279 -5.20 4.68 -3.37
N VAL A 280 -5.16 4.79 -2.04
CA VAL A 280 -4.95 6.04 -1.31
C VAL A 280 -4.09 5.80 -0.07
N SER A 281 -3.12 6.68 0.16
CA SER A 281 -2.38 6.79 1.42
C SER A 281 -2.32 8.23 1.91
N VAL A 282 -2.00 8.45 3.18
CA VAL A 282 -1.96 9.77 3.83
C VAL A 282 -0.55 10.03 4.34
N VAL A 283 0.10 11.08 3.83
CA VAL A 283 1.52 11.37 4.07
C VAL A 283 1.84 12.82 3.73
N ASP A 284 2.75 13.46 4.47
CA ASP A 284 3.30 14.77 4.12
C ASP A 284 4.32 14.62 2.97
N LEU A 285 3.85 14.77 1.72
CA LEU A 285 4.64 14.48 0.52
C LEU A 285 5.67 15.56 0.23
N ASN A 286 5.39 16.80 0.61
CA ASN A 286 6.26 17.93 0.33
C ASN A 286 7.07 18.40 1.55
N GLN A 287 6.91 17.76 2.72
CA GLN A 287 7.56 18.07 3.99
C GLN A 287 7.25 19.49 4.48
N ASP A 288 6.02 19.97 4.25
CA ASP A 288 5.58 21.29 4.72
C ASP A 288 4.85 21.25 6.08
N GLY A 289 4.69 20.06 6.66
CA GLY A 289 3.97 19.81 7.91
C GLY A 289 2.47 19.55 7.72
N THR A 290 1.95 19.71 6.51
CA THR A 290 0.57 19.38 6.13
C THR A 290 0.52 17.99 5.53
N LEU A 291 -0.49 17.19 5.89
CA LEU A 291 -0.69 15.89 5.26
C LEU A 291 -1.25 16.07 3.85
N ASP A 292 -0.87 15.17 2.95
CA ASP A 292 -1.46 15.01 1.63
C ASP A 292 -2.05 13.61 1.49
N LEU A 293 -3.01 13.47 0.57
CA LEU A 293 -3.43 12.18 0.06
C LEU A 293 -2.61 11.85 -1.19
N LEU A 294 -1.90 10.73 -1.19
CA LEU A 294 -1.27 10.16 -2.37
C LEU A 294 -2.25 9.17 -3.00
N VAL A 295 -2.67 9.43 -4.24
CA VAL A 295 -3.79 8.72 -4.89
C VAL A 295 -3.41 8.27 -6.29
N THR A 296 -3.73 7.02 -6.64
CA THR A 296 -3.67 6.52 -8.02
C THR A 296 -5.07 6.34 -8.60
N ASN A 297 -5.23 6.63 -9.89
CA ASN A 297 -6.40 6.18 -10.65
C ASN A 297 -5.96 5.11 -11.64
N ASN A 298 -6.70 4.02 -11.78
CA ASN A 298 -6.34 2.91 -12.66
C ASN A 298 -7.20 2.95 -13.92
N ALA A 299 -6.57 2.98 -15.09
CA ALA A 299 -7.28 3.02 -16.36
C ALA A 299 -6.50 2.33 -17.48
N LEU A 300 -7.16 2.07 -18.60
CA LEU A 300 -6.51 1.50 -19.77
C LEU A 300 -5.45 2.43 -20.38
N LYS A 301 -5.64 3.76 -20.29
CA LYS A 301 -4.76 4.76 -20.89
C LYS A 301 -4.70 6.03 -20.06
N ASP A 302 -3.55 6.70 -20.11
CA ASP A 302 -3.31 8.05 -19.60
C ASP A 302 -3.70 8.26 -18.12
N ALA A 303 -3.62 7.18 -17.33
CA ALA A 303 -3.79 7.24 -15.90
C ALA A 303 -2.60 7.96 -15.23
N SER A 304 -2.79 8.30 -13.95
CA SER A 304 -1.97 9.29 -13.27
C SER A 304 -1.82 9.00 -11.77
N LEU A 305 -0.79 9.60 -11.20
CA LEU A 305 -0.54 9.70 -9.77
C LEU A 305 -0.82 11.13 -9.31
N PHE A 306 -1.58 11.29 -8.22
CA PHE A 306 -2.01 12.57 -7.71
C PHE A 306 -1.62 12.78 -6.25
N ALA A 307 -1.46 14.05 -5.88
CA ALA A 307 -1.46 14.52 -4.51
C ALA A 307 -2.68 15.42 -4.26
N TYR A 308 -3.34 15.23 -3.12
CA TYR A 308 -4.39 16.13 -2.64
C TYR A 308 -3.99 16.67 -1.27
N THR A 309 -3.68 17.97 -1.18
CA THR A 309 -3.33 18.55 0.12
C THR A 309 -4.55 18.56 1.04
N VAL A 310 -4.38 18.02 2.25
CA VAL A 310 -5.44 18.00 3.24
C VAL A 310 -5.64 19.43 3.77
N PRO A 311 -6.86 19.99 3.68
CA PRO A 311 -7.09 21.34 4.14
C PRO A 311 -7.24 21.41 5.68
N SER A 312 -7.31 22.62 6.23
CA SER A 312 -7.49 22.86 7.67
C SER A 312 -8.75 22.24 8.26
N ASP A 313 -9.82 22.14 7.48
CA ASP A 313 -11.04 21.42 7.84
C ASP A 313 -11.49 20.51 6.69
N PHE A 314 -11.06 19.25 6.74
CA PHE A 314 -11.38 18.25 5.70
C PHE A 314 -12.88 18.06 5.45
N ARG A 315 -13.73 18.45 6.39
CA ARG A 315 -15.19 18.27 6.32
C ARG A 315 -15.85 19.25 5.36
N LYS A 316 -15.23 20.42 5.11
CA LYS A 316 -15.83 21.50 4.31
C LYS A 316 -14.89 22.14 3.29
N ASP A 317 -13.59 22.22 3.57
CA ASP A 317 -12.64 22.97 2.76
C ASP A 317 -12.19 22.18 1.52
N HIS A 318 -11.82 22.85 0.44
CA HIS A 318 -11.36 22.18 -0.79
C HIS A 318 -10.00 21.48 -0.61
N PHE A 319 -9.82 20.30 -1.19
CA PHE A 319 -8.54 19.59 -1.25
C PHE A 319 -7.79 19.97 -2.52
N PRO A 320 -6.73 20.81 -2.46
CA PRO A 320 -5.97 21.18 -3.66
C PRO A 320 -5.31 19.96 -4.30
N ARG A 321 -5.72 19.64 -5.53
CA ARG A 321 -5.18 18.52 -6.33
C ARG A 321 -3.95 18.95 -7.13
N ARG A 322 -2.96 18.07 -7.21
CA ARG A 322 -1.79 18.15 -8.09
C ARG A 322 -1.54 16.81 -8.77
N THR A 323 -1.10 16.85 -10.02
CA THR A 323 -0.65 15.66 -10.74
C THR A 323 0.85 15.51 -10.56
N LEU A 324 1.29 14.36 -10.04
CA LEU A 324 2.70 14.07 -9.78
C LEU A 324 3.36 13.33 -10.94
N ALA A 325 2.61 12.44 -11.58
CA ALA A 325 3.05 11.62 -12.70
C ALA A 325 1.87 11.23 -13.59
N THR A 326 2.12 10.96 -14.87
CA THR A 326 1.11 10.67 -15.89
C THR A 326 1.63 9.63 -16.89
N GLY A 327 0.74 9.09 -17.73
CA GLY A 327 1.12 8.27 -18.87
C GLY A 327 1.20 6.77 -18.56
N PHE A 328 0.67 6.35 -17.42
CA PHE A 328 0.47 4.94 -17.13
C PHE A 328 -0.60 4.38 -18.07
N THR A 329 -0.26 3.32 -18.78
CA THR A 329 -1.09 2.75 -19.86
C THR A 329 -0.98 1.24 -19.82
N SER A 330 -2.13 0.58 -19.63
CA SER A 330 -2.21 -0.87 -19.64
C SER A 330 -1.71 -1.43 -20.98
N ARG A 331 -0.90 -2.48 -20.93
CA ARG A 331 -0.48 -3.26 -22.11
C ARG A 331 -1.47 -4.37 -22.46
N THR A 332 -2.40 -4.65 -21.56
CA THR A 332 -3.50 -5.60 -21.76
C THR A 332 -4.82 -4.84 -21.88
N SER A 333 -5.83 -5.51 -22.40
CA SER A 333 -7.16 -4.93 -22.61
C SER A 333 -8.23 -5.86 -22.09
N GLY A 334 -9.35 -5.29 -21.65
CA GLY A 334 -10.50 -6.05 -21.19
C GLY A 334 -11.00 -5.52 -19.85
N GLN A 335 -12.06 -6.13 -19.34
CA GLN A 335 -12.64 -5.74 -18.07
C GLN A 335 -11.69 -6.12 -16.92
N GLY A 336 -11.50 -5.18 -15.99
CA GLY A 336 -10.62 -5.38 -14.83
C GLY A 336 -9.14 -5.13 -15.10
N HIS A 337 -8.80 -4.70 -16.32
CA HIS A 337 -7.42 -4.33 -16.67
C HIS A 337 -7.19 -2.83 -16.58
N GLY A 338 -6.01 -2.44 -16.08
CA GLY A 338 -5.61 -1.04 -16.03
C GLY A 338 -4.23 -0.82 -15.42
N ALA A 339 -3.78 0.43 -15.48
CA ALA A 339 -2.54 0.91 -14.87
C ALA A 339 -2.75 2.35 -14.35
N PRO A 340 -1.93 2.84 -13.39
CA PRO A 340 -1.07 2.05 -12.52
C PRO A 340 -1.88 1.36 -11.41
N GLY A 341 -1.20 0.58 -10.58
CA GLY A 341 -1.73 -0.01 -9.36
C GLY A 341 -1.50 0.88 -8.14
N SER A 342 -1.07 0.28 -7.03
CA SER A 342 -0.77 0.98 -5.77
C SER A 342 0.52 1.81 -5.83
N ALA A 343 0.57 2.83 -4.96
CA ALA A 343 1.76 3.65 -4.74
C ALA A 343 2.20 3.59 -3.27
N VAL A 344 3.50 3.45 -3.04
CA VAL A 344 4.10 3.34 -1.70
C VAL A 344 5.20 4.39 -1.53
N VAL A 345 5.10 5.16 -0.46
CA VAL A 345 6.13 6.13 -0.04
C VAL A 345 7.33 5.38 0.53
N VAL A 346 8.53 5.76 0.11
CA VAL A 346 9.77 5.15 0.60
C VAL A 346 10.88 6.20 0.80
N TYR A 347 11.68 5.98 1.82
CA TYR A 347 12.96 6.67 2.00
C TYR A 347 14.09 5.67 1.70
N PRO A 348 15.17 6.07 1.00
CA PRO A 348 16.26 5.13 0.73
C PRO A 348 16.91 4.54 1.98
N LYS A 349 17.00 5.35 3.05
CA LYS A 349 17.48 4.92 4.37
C LYS A 349 16.31 4.73 5.33
N SER A 350 16.39 3.70 6.17
CA SER A 350 15.40 3.44 7.23
C SER A 350 15.41 4.54 8.28
N SER A 351 16.60 5.04 8.65
CA SER A 351 16.77 6.25 9.46
C SER A 351 16.65 7.51 8.57
N HIS A 352 15.43 7.88 8.19
CA HIS A 352 15.20 9.12 7.44
C HIS A 352 15.16 10.33 8.37
N THR A 353 15.63 11.47 7.88
CA THR A 353 15.45 12.77 8.55
C THR A 353 14.26 13.49 7.92
N ALA A 354 13.46 14.18 8.74
CA ALA A 354 12.25 14.92 8.33
C ALA A 354 12.49 16.14 7.41
N SER A 355 13.62 16.18 6.71
CA SER A 355 14.06 17.30 5.86
C SER A 355 14.12 16.94 4.37
N GLN A 356 13.75 15.71 4.00
CA GLN A 356 13.77 15.24 2.62
C GLN A 356 12.38 14.78 2.21
N LYS A 357 11.95 15.18 1.01
CA LYS A 357 10.72 14.63 0.44
C LYS A 357 10.90 13.13 0.18
N PRO A 358 9.87 12.32 0.45
CA PRO A 358 9.95 10.90 0.16
C PRO A 358 10.05 10.62 -1.34
N LEU A 359 10.56 9.44 -1.68
CA LEU A 359 10.37 8.84 -3.00
C LEU A 359 9.03 8.09 -3.02
N ILE A 360 8.51 7.83 -4.21
CA ILE A 360 7.28 7.04 -4.38
C ILE A 360 7.57 5.88 -5.33
N LEU A 361 7.34 4.66 -4.85
CA LEU A 361 7.31 3.45 -5.68
C LEU A 361 5.89 3.29 -6.23
N VAL A 362 5.76 3.06 -7.53
CA VAL A 362 4.46 2.86 -8.18
C VAL A 362 4.49 1.51 -8.91
N SER A 363 3.54 0.65 -8.56
CA SER A 363 3.23 -0.56 -9.31
C SER A 363 2.55 -0.16 -10.61
N GLY A 364 3.05 -0.66 -11.75
CA GLY A 364 2.46 -0.39 -13.07
C GLY A 364 1.22 -1.23 -13.36
N ASP A 365 0.87 -2.18 -12.48
CA ASP A 365 -0.24 -3.13 -12.67
C ASP A 365 -0.14 -3.76 -14.07
N ASP A 366 -1.16 -3.63 -14.92
CA ASP A 366 -1.15 -4.22 -16.27
C ASP A 366 -0.30 -3.47 -17.31
N ASP A 367 0.42 -2.40 -16.94
CA ASP A 367 1.48 -1.88 -17.81
C ASP A 367 2.76 -2.75 -17.76
N GLY A 368 2.87 -3.66 -16.79
CA GLY A 368 4.00 -4.59 -16.66
C GLY A 368 5.31 -3.94 -16.25
N GLN A 369 5.28 -2.75 -15.63
CA GLN A 369 6.46 -2.00 -15.19
C GLN A 369 6.35 -1.64 -13.70
N ALA A 370 7.49 -1.19 -13.14
CA ALA A 370 7.52 -0.51 -11.85
C ALA A 370 8.32 0.78 -11.95
N TYR A 371 7.87 1.81 -11.23
CA TYR A 371 8.40 3.16 -11.33
C TYR A 371 8.85 3.70 -9.97
N LEU A 372 9.92 4.48 -10.02
CA LEU A 372 10.38 5.33 -8.94
C LEU A 372 10.08 6.77 -9.33
N ILE A 373 9.24 7.43 -8.55
CA ILE A 373 8.88 8.84 -8.71
C ILE A 373 9.70 9.62 -7.68
N LYS A 374 10.60 10.47 -8.17
CA LYS A 374 11.57 11.19 -7.35
C LYS A 374 11.27 12.69 -7.35
N PRO A 375 11.24 13.37 -6.21
CA PRO A 375 11.10 14.82 -6.17
C PRO A 375 12.27 15.46 -6.92
N ALA A 376 11.99 16.40 -7.83
CA ALA A 376 13.03 17.11 -8.58
C ALA A 376 13.77 18.13 -7.69
N SER A 377 13.17 18.49 -6.55
CA SER A 377 13.68 19.44 -5.57
C SER A 377 13.16 19.09 -4.17
N ASN A 378 13.94 19.41 -3.14
CA ASN A 378 13.49 19.33 -1.74
C ASN A 378 12.74 20.59 -1.28
N GLY A 379 12.59 21.62 -2.13
CA GLY A 379 11.83 22.82 -1.78
C GLY A 379 10.37 22.49 -1.51
N VAL A 380 9.85 22.81 -0.32
CA VAL A 380 8.49 22.42 0.11
C VAL A 380 7.38 22.92 -0.83
N SER A 381 7.57 24.06 -1.48
CA SER A 381 6.63 24.61 -2.48
C SER A 381 6.73 23.97 -3.87
N ASP A 382 7.80 23.22 -4.15
CA ASP A 382 8.06 22.62 -5.46
C ASP A 382 7.43 21.23 -5.57
N TRP A 383 6.40 21.11 -6.39
CA TRP A 383 5.66 19.86 -6.60
C TRP A 383 6.10 19.09 -7.85
N SER A 384 7.25 19.43 -8.42
CA SER A 384 7.78 18.71 -9.58
C SER A 384 8.43 17.39 -9.17
N TYR A 385 8.04 16.32 -9.88
CA TYR A 385 8.58 14.98 -9.72
C TYR A 385 9.11 14.45 -11.06
N GLN A 386 10.13 13.60 -10.99
CA GLN A 386 10.71 12.87 -12.10
C GLN A 386 10.30 11.40 -11.99
N GLN A 387 9.64 10.89 -13.03
CA GLN A 387 9.30 9.48 -13.15
C GLN A 387 10.44 8.71 -13.81
N SER A 388 10.89 7.63 -13.18
CA SER A 388 11.90 6.71 -13.74
C SER A 388 11.42 5.27 -13.62
N LYS A 389 11.41 4.55 -14.72
CA LYS A 389 11.15 3.11 -14.72
C LYS A 389 12.39 2.36 -14.20
N PHE A 390 12.20 1.43 -13.27
CA PHE A 390 13.29 0.57 -12.77
C PHE A 390 13.05 -0.93 -13.00
N LEU A 391 11.84 -1.32 -13.39
CA LEU A 391 11.50 -2.68 -13.80
C LEU A 391 10.57 -2.65 -15.03
N ASP A 392 10.76 -3.59 -15.95
CA ASP A 392 9.86 -3.86 -17.07
C ASP A 392 9.85 -5.37 -17.32
N VAL A 393 8.73 -6.03 -17.09
CA VAL A 393 8.54 -7.48 -17.26
C VAL A 393 7.83 -7.82 -18.57
N GLY A 394 7.70 -6.85 -19.48
CA GLY A 394 6.96 -7.03 -20.72
C GLY A 394 5.44 -7.07 -20.48
N THR A 395 4.73 -7.97 -21.13
CA THR A 395 3.28 -8.09 -20.99
C THR A 395 2.95 -8.87 -19.72
N GLY A 396 2.20 -8.27 -18.80
CA GLY A 396 1.84 -8.90 -17.54
C GLY A 396 1.50 -7.89 -16.46
N THR A 397 1.23 -8.40 -15.26
CA THR A 397 0.87 -7.59 -14.10
C THR A 397 2.06 -7.44 -13.15
N VAL A 398 2.40 -6.20 -12.78
CA VAL A 398 3.29 -5.90 -11.66
C VAL A 398 2.43 -5.44 -10.49
N GLY A 399 2.23 -6.28 -9.49
CA GLY A 399 1.26 -6.01 -8.43
C GLY A 399 1.82 -5.25 -7.22
N GLY A 400 1.21 -5.43 -6.04
CA GLY A 400 1.47 -4.64 -4.84
C GLY A 400 2.91 -4.75 -4.30
N ILE A 401 3.63 -3.63 -4.34
CA ILE A 401 5.02 -3.50 -3.88
C ILE A 401 5.07 -3.35 -2.35
N SER A 402 6.07 -3.95 -1.71
CA SER A 402 6.42 -3.66 -0.32
C SER A 402 7.88 -3.23 -0.20
N CYS A 403 8.21 -2.48 0.85
CA CYS A 403 9.57 -2.06 1.13
C CYS A 403 9.83 -1.98 2.63
N ALA A 404 11.03 -2.37 3.06
CA ALA A 404 11.52 -2.28 4.43
C ALA A 404 13.02 -2.61 4.47
N ASP A 405 13.72 -2.10 5.48
CA ASP A 405 15.07 -2.53 5.86
C ASP A 405 14.96 -3.88 6.56
N VAL A 406 15.22 -4.94 5.81
CA VAL A 406 14.98 -6.31 6.25
C VAL A 406 16.24 -6.97 6.80
N ASP A 407 17.43 -6.45 6.51
CA ASP A 407 18.70 -7.00 6.99
C ASP A 407 19.37 -6.15 8.10
N GLY A 408 18.87 -4.94 8.34
CA GLY A 408 19.37 -4.02 9.36
C GLY A 408 20.57 -3.20 8.92
N ASP A 409 20.85 -3.10 7.62
CA ASP A 409 22.00 -2.35 7.11
C ASP A 409 21.76 -0.83 7.00
N GLY A 410 20.55 -0.37 7.32
CA GLY A 410 20.15 1.02 7.28
C GLY A 410 19.52 1.48 5.97
N TYR A 411 19.40 0.60 4.97
CA TYR A 411 18.77 0.85 3.68
C TYR A 411 17.52 0.00 3.52
N ASN A 412 16.51 0.53 2.83
CA ASN A 412 15.31 -0.24 2.56
C ASN A 412 15.53 -1.16 1.33
N GLU A 413 15.07 -2.40 1.44
CA GLU A 413 14.85 -3.30 0.33
C GLU A 413 13.46 -3.08 -0.26
N VAL A 414 13.31 -3.36 -1.55
CA VAL A 414 12.05 -3.24 -2.29
C VAL A 414 11.72 -4.58 -2.94
N PHE A 415 10.51 -5.07 -2.70
CA PHE A 415 9.99 -6.34 -3.19
C PHE A 415 8.89 -6.07 -4.20
N VAL A 416 9.13 -6.44 -5.45
CA VAL A 416 8.23 -6.16 -6.58
C VAL A 416 7.70 -7.48 -7.15
N PRO A 417 6.42 -7.82 -6.91
CA PRO A 417 5.82 -9.02 -7.48
C PRO A 417 5.60 -8.85 -9.00
N ALA A 418 6.11 -9.79 -9.77
CA ALA A 418 5.95 -9.91 -11.21
C ALA A 418 5.09 -11.13 -11.51
N TYR A 419 3.79 -10.91 -11.65
CA TYR A 419 2.76 -11.95 -11.71
C TYR A 419 3.02 -12.96 -12.84
N THR A 420 3.20 -12.46 -14.06
CA THR A 420 3.38 -13.30 -15.25
C THR A 420 4.72 -14.04 -15.25
N GLU A 421 5.77 -13.44 -14.67
CA GLU A 421 7.06 -14.13 -14.54
C GLU A 421 7.04 -15.22 -13.44
N GLY A 422 6.07 -15.18 -12.53
CA GLY A 422 6.04 -16.06 -11.36
C GLY A 422 7.23 -15.80 -10.43
N ALA A 423 7.55 -14.53 -10.19
CA ALA A 423 8.69 -14.13 -9.38
C ALA A 423 8.43 -12.85 -8.57
N VAL A 424 9.22 -12.66 -7.52
CA VAL A 424 9.38 -11.38 -6.83
C VAL A 424 10.78 -10.86 -7.11
N HIS A 425 10.88 -9.70 -7.76
CA HIS A 425 12.14 -9.00 -7.94
C HIS A 425 12.51 -8.27 -6.65
N VAL A 426 13.78 -8.36 -6.26
CA VAL A 426 14.28 -7.70 -5.05
C VAL A 426 15.32 -6.66 -5.42
N PHE A 427 15.15 -5.46 -4.89
CA PHE A 427 16.04 -4.32 -5.07
C PHE A 427 16.49 -3.78 -3.71
N THR A 428 17.59 -3.04 -3.69
CA THR A 428 18.08 -2.31 -2.52
C THR A 428 18.45 -0.87 -2.89
N PHE A 429 18.30 0.04 -1.93
CA PHE A 429 18.82 1.40 -2.00
C PHE A 429 20.28 1.54 -1.52
N LYS A 430 20.88 0.44 -1.05
CA LYS A 430 22.29 0.39 -0.68
C LYS A 430 23.17 0.65 -1.91
N PRO A 431 24.15 1.58 -1.83
CA PRO A 431 25.06 1.91 -2.94
C PRO A 431 25.80 0.72 -3.56
#